data_AF-A5FTL0-F1
#
_entry.id   AF-A5FTL0-F1
#
_cell.length_a   1.000
_cell.length_b   1.000
_cell.length_c   1.000
_cell.angle_alpha   90.00
_cell.angle_beta   90.00
_cell.angle_gamma   90.00
#
_symmetry.space_group_name_H-M   'P 1'
#
loop_
_entity.id
_entity.type
_entity.pdbx_description
1 polymer ?
#
loop_
_entity_poly.entity_id
_entity_poly.type
_entity_poly.pdbx_seq_one_letter_code
_entity_poly.pdbx_strand_id
1 'polypeptide(L)'
;MCHRFEIDAEYRRRRARLLAEKGTGFRSLGVGGADATTPHGRLMLTVLGGMVEFDREWILVLDVRMGPKPKLPLYQRHKALRR
;
A
#
# COMPACT_ATOMS: atom_id res chain seq x y z
N MET A 1 -23.20 -1.53 -3.88
CA MET A 1 -22.40 -2.71 -4.28
C MET A 1 -20.94 -2.27 -4.50
N CYS A 2 -20.17 -2.11 -3.42
CA CYS A 2 -18.73 -1.81 -3.42
C CYS A 2 -18.21 -2.06 -1.99
N HIS A 3 -17.97 -3.31 -1.62
CA HIS A 3 -17.48 -3.66 -0.26
C HIS A 3 -16.33 -4.68 -0.30
N ARG A 4 -15.65 -4.81 -1.45
CA ARG A 4 -14.64 -5.86 -1.69
C ARG A 4 -13.21 -5.32 -1.80
N PHE A 5 -12.88 -4.23 -1.10
CA PHE A 5 -11.57 -3.60 -1.20
C PHE A 5 -11.03 -3.03 0.12
N GLU A 6 -11.26 -3.70 1.23
CA GLU A 6 -10.47 -3.47 2.45
C GLU A 6 -10.08 -4.83 3.06
N ILE A 7 -9.29 -5.59 2.30
CA ILE A 7 -8.31 -6.46 2.94
C ILE A 7 -7.04 -5.62 2.96
N ASP A 8 -6.84 -4.99 4.10
CA ASP A 8 -5.76 -4.06 4.42
C ASP A 8 -4.38 -4.55 3.92
N ALA A 9 -3.52 -3.61 3.50
CA ALA A 9 -2.20 -3.92 2.95
C ALA A 9 -1.30 -4.64 3.97
N GLU A 10 -1.48 -4.35 5.27
CA GLU A 10 -0.84 -5.03 6.38
C GLU A 10 -1.32 -6.47 6.50
N TYR A 11 -2.62 -6.74 6.34
CA TYR A 11 -3.15 -8.11 6.31
C TYR A 11 -2.51 -8.93 5.18
N ARG A 12 -2.35 -8.33 3.99
CA ARG A 12 -1.66 -8.99 2.86
C ARG A 12 -0.18 -9.21 3.14
N ARG A 13 0.54 -8.22 3.67
CA ARG A 13 1.95 -8.35 4.09
C ARG A 13 2.13 -9.46 5.12
N ARG A 14 1.29 -9.47 6.15
CA ARG A 14 1.34 -10.46 7.24
C ARG A 14 1.11 -11.87 6.72
N ARG A 15 0.13 -12.08 5.83
CA ARG A 15 -0.09 -13.39 5.21
C ARG A 15 1.06 -13.84 4.32
N ALA A 16 1.61 -12.96 3.49
CA ALA A 16 2.75 -13.31 2.63
C ALA A 16 3.97 -13.75 3.46
N ARG A 17 4.23 -13.09 4.59
CA ARG A 17 5.27 -13.47 5.54
C ARG A 17 5.02 -14.85 6.17
N LEU A 18 3.82 -15.09 6.69
CA LEU A 18 3.46 -16.39 7.29
C LEU A 18 3.57 -17.56 6.28
N LEU A 19 3.31 -17.30 5.00
CA LEU A 19 3.48 -18.29 3.94
C LEU A 19 4.96 -18.56 3.67
N ALA A 20 5.79 -17.51 3.61
CA ALA A 20 7.23 -17.65 3.41
C ALA A 20 7.91 -18.39 4.57
N GLU A 21 7.51 -18.12 5.82
CA GLU A 21 7.99 -18.84 7.02
C GLU A 21 7.67 -20.34 6.96
N LYS A 22 6.61 -20.73 6.24
CA LYS A 22 6.22 -22.14 6.01
C LYS A 22 6.82 -22.75 4.74
N GLY A 23 7.71 -22.04 4.05
CA GLY A 23 8.28 -22.48 2.77
C GLY A 23 7.30 -22.47 1.60
N THR A 24 6.16 -21.77 1.74
CA THR A 24 5.13 -21.68 0.70
C THR A 24 5.22 -20.35 -0.05
N GLY A 25 5.12 -20.39 -1.38
CA GLY A 25 5.19 -19.20 -2.23
C GLY A 25 3.86 -18.46 -2.34
N PHE A 26 3.92 -17.15 -2.56
CA PHE A 26 2.77 -16.29 -2.85
C PHE A 26 2.66 -16.04 -4.36
N ARG A 27 1.46 -16.24 -4.92
CA ARG A 27 1.16 -15.94 -6.32
C ARG A 27 -0.10 -15.09 -6.42
N SER A 28 0.02 -13.94 -7.06
CA SER A 28 -1.13 -13.13 -7.47
C SER A 28 -1.75 -13.70 -8.74
N LEU A 29 -3.09 -13.80 -8.76
CA LEU A 29 -3.84 -14.22 -9.95
C LEU A 29 -4.08 -13.07 -10.93
N GLY A 30 -4.07 -11.82 -10.47
CA GLY A 30 -4.38 -10.65 -11.29
C GLY A 30 -3.16 -9.88 -11.79
N VAL A 31 -1.97 -10.15 -11.26
CA VAL A 31 -0.73 -9.44 -11.63
C VAL A 31 0.38 -10.47 -11.79
N GLY A 32 0.80 -10.73 -13.05
CA GLY A 32 1.78 -11.76 -13.38
C GLY A 32 3.17 -11.54 -12.74
N GLY A 33 3.55 -10.30 -12.45
CA GLY A 33 4.82 -9.97 -11.80
C GLY A 33 4.88 -10.25 -10.28
N ALA A 34 3.75 -10.58 -9.66
CA ALA A 34 3.65 -10.85 -8.22
C ALA A 34 3.56 -12.36 -7.93
N ASP A 35 4.51 -13.13 -8.47
CA ASP A 35 4.61 -14.58 -8.31
C ASP A 35 5.96 -15.00 -7.68
N ALA A 36 5.98 -15.14 -6.36
CA ALA A 36 7.13 -15.57 -5.58
C ALA A 36 7.52 -17.04 -5.80
N THR A 37 6.71 -17.83 -6.52
CA THR A 37 7.05 -19.24 -6.82
C THR A 37 8.15 -19.34 -7.88
N THR A 38 8.31 -18.30 -8.71
CA THR A 38 9.35 -18.24 -9.76
C THR A 38 10.62 -17.51 -9.29
N PRO A 39 11.82 -17.85 -9.82
CA PRO A 39 13.05 -17.10 -9.53
C PRO A 39 12.95 -15.62 -9.90
N HIS A 40 12.35 -15.32 -11.06
CA HIS A 40 12.15 -13.95 -11.53
C HIS A 40 11.20 -13.16 -10.62
N GLY A 41 10.08 -13.74 -10.20
CA GLY A 41 9.14 -13.04 -9.33
C GLY A 41 9.66 -12.84 -7.90
N ARG A 42 10.54 -13.71 -7.38
CA ARG A 42 11.27 -13.42 -6.13
C ARG A 42 12.19 -12.21 -6.27
N LEU A 43 12.96 -12.14 -7.36
CA LEU A 43 13.79 -10.98 -7.65
C LEU A 43 12.96 -9.70 -7.77
N MET A 44 11.83 -9.76 -8.49
CA MET A 44 10.92 -8.61 -8.62
C MET A 44 10.34 -8.17 -7.29
N LEU A 45 9.94 -9.10 -6.41
CA LEU A 45 9.44 -8.75 -5.08
C LEU A 45 10.50 -8.08 -4.21
N THR A 46 11.78 -8.47 -4.31
CA THR A 46 12.87 -7.80 -3.60
C THR A 46 13.09 -6.38 -4.12
N VAL A 47 13.15 -6.21 -5.44
CA VAL A 47 13.36 -4.89 -6.06
C VAL A 47 12.19 -3.95 -5.77
N LEU A 48 10.96 -4.42 -5.98
CA LEU A 48 9.75 -3.63 -5.73
C LEU A 48 9.51 -3.38 -4.24
N GLY A 49 9.93 -4.32 -3.38
CA GLY A 49 10.00 -4.10 -1.94
C GLY A 49 10.82 -2.84 -1.66
N GLY A 50 12.11 -2.86 -2.02
CA GLY A 50 13.02 -1.73 -1.79
C GLY A 50 12.51 -0.41 -2.37
N MET A 51 11.84 -0.43 -3.53
CA MET A 51 11.25 0.77 -4.13
C MET A 51 10.17 1.41 -3.25
N VAL A 52 9.31 0.60 -2.62
CA VAL A 52 8.26 1.09 -1.70
C VAL A 52 8.87 1.73 -0.45
N GLU A 53 10.01 1.23 0.03
CA GLU A 53 10.69 1.85 1.15
C GLU A 53 11.22 3.26 0.81
N PHE A 54 11.75 3.48 -0.40
CA PHE A 54 12.14 4.82 -0.86
C PHE A 54 10.94 5.76 -0.99
N ASP A 55 9.83 5.29 -1.58
CA ASP A 55 8.62 6.10 -1.74
C ASP A 55 8.06 6.56 -0.38
N ARG A 56 8.17 5.73 0.67
CA ARG A 56 7.76 6.11 2.03
C ARG A 56 8.59 7.28 2.57
N GLU A 57 9.90 7.26 2.35
CA GLU A 57 10.78 8.36 2.76
C GLU A 57 10.47 9.64 1.97
N TRP A 58 10.21 9.51 0.67
CA TRP A 58 9.84 10.66 -0.18
C TRP A 58 8.54 11.32 0.23
N ILE A 59 7.53 10.54 0.63
CA ILE A 59 6.26 11.08 1.13
C ILE A 59 6.50 11.97 2.36
N LEU A 60 7.44 11.61 3.23
CA LEU A 60 7.78 12.41 4.41
C LEU A 60 8.51 13.70 4.05
N VAL A 61 9.41 13.65 3.07
CA VAL A 61 10.16 14.82 2.60
C VAL A 61 9.28 15.82 1.85
N LEU A 62 8.36 15.33 1.03
CA LEU A 62 7.54 16.14 0.14
C LEU A 62 6.27 16.71 0.81
N ASP A 63 6.07 16.48 2.11
CA ASP A 63 4.88 16.86 2.88
C ASP A 63 3.57 16.61 2.13
N VAL A 64 3.48 15.44 1.49
CA VAL A 64 2.29 15.09 0.71
C VAL A 64 1.15 14.88 1.69
N ARG A 65 0.15 15.79 1.65
CA ARG A 65 -1.06 15.68 2.48
C ARG A 65 -1.84 14.40 2.15
N MET A 66 -1.63 13.38 2.97
CA MET A 66 -2.36 12.12 2.93
C MET A 66 -3.73 12.26 3.62
N GLY A 67 -4.74 11.61 3.06
CA GLY A 67 -6.09 11.57 3.61
C GLY A 67 -7.17 12.15 2.68
N PRO A 68 -8.43 12.16 3.13
CA PRO A 68 -9.55 12.62 2.32
C PRO A 68 -9.37 14.08 1.90
N LYS A 69 -9.56 14.37 0.61
CA LYS A 69 -9.57 15.75 0.12
C LYS A 69 -10.60 16.56 0.94
N PRO A 70 -10.22 17.69 1.56
CA PRO A 70 -11.16 18.50 2.32
C PRO A 70 -12.34 18.89 1.44
N LYS A 71 -13.56 18.50 1.85
CA LYS A 71 -14.79 18.80 1.09
C LYS A 71 -15.15 20.29 1.13
N LEU A 72 -14.67 21.00 2.15
CA LEU A 72 -15.01 22.41 2.37
C LEU A 72 -13.89 23.33 1.88
N PRO A 73 -14.23 24.38 1.11
CA PRO A 73 -13.31 25.47 0.77
C PRO A 73 -12.75 26.17 2.02
N LEU A 74 -11.57 26.78 1.91
CA LEU A 74 -10.87 27.41 3.05
C LEU A 74 -11.72 28.42 3.82
N TYR A 75 -12.51 29.23 3.12
CA TYR A 75 -13.43 30.19 3.76
C TYR A 75 -14.48 29.50 4.64
N GLN A 76 -15.08 28.41 4.15
CA GLN A 76 -16.09 27.67 4.89
C GLN A 76 -15.49 26.97 6.14
N ARG A 77 -14.23 26.51 6.06
CA ARG A 77 -13.50 25.95 7.21
C ARG A 77 -13.25 26.99 8.30
N HIS A 78 -12.79 28.19 7.93
CA HIS A 78 -12.61 29.29 8.89
C HIS A 78 -13.90 29.68 9.59
N LYS A 79 -15.03 29.68 8.87
CA LYS A 79 -16.35 29.97 9.45
C LYS A 79 -16.82 28.85 10.41
N ALA A 80 -16.52 27.60 10.09
CA ALA A 80 -16.88 26.45 10.92
C ALA A 80 -16.05 26.38 12.22
N LEU A 81 -14.76 26.74 12.17
CA LEU A 81 -13.87 26.76 13.34
C LEU A 81 -14.15 27.92 14.32
N ARG A 82 -14.87 28.96 13.87
CA ARG A 82 -15.27 30.11 14.68
C ARG A 82 -16.66 29.93 15.34
N ARG A 83 -17.26 28.75 15.24
CA ARG A 83 -18.52 28.35 15.87
C ARG A 83 -18.25 27.29 16.92
#